data_AF-A0A6A8AIS3-F1
#
_entry.id   AF-A0A6A8AIS3-F1
#
_cell.length_a   1.000
_cell.length_b   1.000
_cell.length_c   1.000
_cell.angle_alpha   90.00
_cell.angle_beta   90.00
_cell.angle_gamma   90.00
#
_symmetry.space_group_name_H-M   'P 1'
#
loop_
_entity.id
_entity.type
_entity.pdbx_description
1 polymer ?
#
loop_
_entity_poly.entity_id
_entity_poly.type
_entity_poly.pdbx_seq_one_letter_code
_entity_poly.pdbx_strand_id
1 'polypeptide(L)'
;MSDLTLAFLAAFTGTFLIAGLVKGVTGMGLPTVAMGLLGALISPVAAAGLLLIPSFVTNVWQLVSGPNLSTVIRRLWPMMVAILIGTIPTSELLSADTAWTGSALGCVLIAYALYTLFGRQLSVSPASERWASPMVGLLTGLVTGATGVFVVPAVPYLQSLGLSRDDLVQALGLSFTVSTIGLSIGLAAHGSIGFGNLALSAVAIAPALVGMWAGQTLRHRISPVAFRRGFLICIGLLGAELALRPFWQG
;
A
#
# COMPACT_ATOMS: atom_id res chain seq x y z
N MET A 1 -16.73 -24.47 14.31
CA MET A 1 -15.74 -24.26 13.23
C MET A 1 -16.30 -23.41 12.09
N SER A 2 -17.57 -23.59 11.69
CA SER A 2 -18.27 -22.75 10.70
C SER A 2 -18.32 -21.25 11.06
N ASP A 3 -18.56 -20.92 12.32
CA ASP A 3 -18.75 -19.52 12.75
C ASP A 3 -17.46 -18.72 12.68
N LEU A 4 -16.33 -19.36 13.01
CA LEU A 4 -15.00 -18.76 12.92
C LEU A 4 -14.61 -18.47 11.46
N THR A 5 -14.98 -19.37 10.54
CA THR A 5 -14.78 -19.17 9.10
C THR A 5 -15.65 -18.04 8.56
N LEU A 6 -16.92 -17.96 8.98
CA LEU A 6 -17.83 -16.88 8.56
C LEU A 6 -17.35 -15.52 9.08
N ALA A 7 -16.92 -15.44 10.33
CA ALA A 7 -16.37 -14.22 10.93
C ALA A 7 -15.11 -13.76 10.17
N PHE A 8 -14.21 -14.68 9.84
CA PHE A 8 -13.02 -14.37 9.05
C PHE A 8 -13.38 -13.84 7.65
N LEU A 9 -14.29 -14.51 6.94
CA LEU A 9 -14.73 -14.06 5.61
C LEU A 9 -15.40 -12.68 5.67
N ALA A 10 -16.22 -12.41 6.68
CA ALA A 10 -16.81 -11.10 6.88
C ALA A 10 -15.75 -10.01 7.14
N ALA A 11 -14.76 -10.29 8.00
CA ALA A 11 -13.65 -9.38 8.27
C ALA A 11 -12.76 -9.16 7.04
N PHE A 12 -12.49 -10.21 6.27
CA PHE A 12 -11.75 -10.18 5.01
C PHE A 12 -12.45 -9.31 3.97
N THR A 13 -13.73 -9.59 3.69
CA THR A 13 -14.54 -8.80 2.75
C THR A 13 -14.68 -7.36 3.20
N GLY A 14 -14.96 -7.13 4.49
CA GLY A 14 -15.05 -5.80 5.09
C GLY A 14 -13.73 -5.02 4.96
N THR A 15 -12.59 -5.68 5.18
CA THR A 15 -11.27 -5.07 5.03
C THR A 15 -11.04 -4.58 3.61
N PHE A 16 -11.29 -5.41 2.60
CA PHE A 16 -11.09 -5.00 1.20
C PHE A 16 -12.13 -3.97 0.73
N LEU A 17 -13.36 -3.99 1.24
CA LEU A 17 -14.33 -2.92 1.01
C LEU A 17 -13.83 -1.59 1.58
N ILE A 18 -13.36 -1.56 2.82
CA ILE A 18 -12.84 -0.35 3.48
C ILE A 18 -11.56 0.12 2.77
N ALA A 19 -10.64 -0.79 2.46
CA ALA A 19 -9.40 -0.48 1.76
C ALA A 19 -9.66 0.08 0.36
N GLY A 20 -10.60 -0.51 -0.37
CA GLY A 20 -11.13 0.00 -1.62
C GLY A 20 -11.71 1.39 -1.46
N LEU A 21 -12.58 1.61 -0.47
CA LEU A 21 -13.22 2.91 -0.20
C LEU A 21 -12.18 4.00 0.07
N VAL A 22 -11.20 3.74 0.93
CA VAL A 22 -10.10 4.66 1.20
C VAL A 22 -9.33 4.98 -0.09
N LYS A 23 -9.04 3.96 -0.92
CA LYS A 23 -8.41 4.15 -2.23
C LYS A 23 -9.26 4.95 -3.19
N GLY A 24 -10.57 4.76 -3.21
CA GLY A 24 -11.49 5.54 -4.04
C GLY A 24 -11.51 7.03 -3.66
N VAL A 25 -11.52 7.31 -2.35
CA VAL A 25 -11.53 8.70 -1.86
C VAL A 25 -10.16 9.38 -2.06
N THR A 26 -9.07 8.71 -1.68
CA THR A 26 -7.74 9.33 -1.60
C THR A 26 -6.88 9.11 -2.84
N GLY A 27 -7.24 8.14 -3.69
CA GLY A 27 -6.39 7.64 -4.79
C GLY A 27 -5.34 6.62 -4.35
N MET A 28 -5.19 6.34 -3.05
CA MET A 28 -4.09 5.55 -2.49
C MET A 28 -4.53 4.74 -1.26
N GLY A 29 -3.66 3.90 -0.71
CA GLY A 29 -3.84 3.35 0.64
C GLY A 29 -4.57 2.01 0.75
N LEU A 30 -5.03 1.38 -0.35
CA LEU A 30 -5.57 0.00 -0.28
C LEU A 30 -4.54 -0.97 0.35
N PRO A 31 -3.27 -1.01 -0.11
CA PRO A 31 -2.21 -1.78 0.56
C PRO A 31 -2.08 -1.46 2.04
N THR A 32 -2.01 -0.19 2.38
CA THR A 32 -1.81 0.27 3.76
C THR A 32 -2.95 -0.17 4.69
N VAL A 33 -4.20 -0.01 4.24
CA VAL A 33 -5.39 -0.41 5.02
C VAL A 33 -5.47 -1.91 5.15
N ALA A 34 -5.31 -2.65 4.05
CA ALA A 34 -5.43 -4.10 4.08
C ALA A 34 -4.30 -4.73 4.89
N MET A 35 -3.05 -4.26 4.75
CA MET A 35 -1.93 -4.72 5.58
C MET A 35 -2.14 -4.41 7.06
N GLY A 36 -2.62 -3.20 7.40
CA GLY A 36 -2.89 -2.86 8.79
C GLY A 36 -4.01 -3.71 9.40
N LEU A 37 -5.15 -3.81 8.72
CA LEU A 37 -6.33 -4.51 9.24
C LEU A 37 -6.16 -6.03 9.22
N LEU A 38 -5.72 -6.61 8.10
CA LEU A 38 -5.47 -8.06 8.03
C LEU A 38 -4.23 -8.44 8.84
N GLY A 39 -3.17 -7.64 8.86
CA GLY A 39 -1.98 -7.92 9.67
C GLY A 39 -2.24 -7.90 11.19
N ALA A 40 -3.33 -7.27 11.63
CA ALA A 40 -3.80 -7.36 13.02
C ALA A 40 -4.60 -8.65 13.29
N LEU A 41 -5.20 -9.26 12.26
CA LEU A 41 -6.05 -10.45 12.37
C LEU A 41 -5.31 -11.76 12.05
N ILE A 42 -4.39 -11.71 11.11
CA ILE A 42 -3.57 -12.80 10.59
C ILE A 42 -2.12 -12.34 10.45
N SER A 43 -1.20 -13.23 10.12
CA SER A 43 0.20 -12.84 9.98
C SER A 43 0.41 -11.84 8.84
N PRO A 44 1.36 -10.88 8.95
CA PRO A 44 1.64 -9.90 7.90
C PRO A 44 1.97 -10.54 6.54
N VAL A 45 2.66 -11.69 6.52
CA VAL A 45 2.93 -12.42 5.28
C VAL A 45 1.65 -12.91 4.62
N ALA A 46 0.74 -13.49 5.40
CA ALA A 46 -0.55 -13.93 4.90
C ALA A 46 -1.39 -12.76 4.38
N ALA A 47 -1.41 -11.63 5.10
CA ALA A 47 -2.07 -10.39 4.67
C ALA A 47 -1.50 -9.89 3.33
N ALA A 48 -0.17 -9.89 3.17
CA ALA A 48 0.49 -9.50 1.94
C ALA A 48 0.12 -10.42 0.77
N GLY A 49 0.05 -11.74 1.00
CA GLY A 49 -0.39 -12.70 -0.01
C GLY A 49 -1.83 -12.44 -0.50
N LEU A 50 -2.75 -12.13 0.42
CA LEU A 50 -4.14 -11.81 0.09
C LEU A 50 -4.29 -10.47 -0.63
N LEU A 51 -3.38 -9.53 -0.41
CA LEU A 51 -3.37 -8.21 -1.02
C LEU A 51 -2.98 -8.24 -2.52
N LEU A 52 -2.15 -9.18 -2.96
CA LEU A 52 -1.42 -9.09 -4.24
C LEU A 52 -2.34 -8.84 -5.44
N ILE A 53 -3.34 -9.68 -5.65
CA ILE A 53 -4.22 -9.61 -6.82
C ILE A 53 -5.12 -8.35 -6.80
N PRO A 54 -5.89 -8.04 -5.74
CA PRO A 54 -6.76 -6.85 -5.74
C PRO A 54 -5.95 -5.56 -5.79
N SER A 55 -4.76 -5.51 -5.16
CA SER A 55 -3.85 -4.38 -5.29
C SER A 55 -3.40 -4.21 -6.74
N PHE A 56 -2.89 -5.28 -7.37
CA PHE A 56 -2.44 -5.24 -8.77
C PHE A 56 -3.55 -4.75 -9.70
N VAL A 57 -4.74 -5.34 -9.64
CA VAL A 57 -5.88 -4.99 -10.50
C VAL A 57 -6.28 -3.53 -10.32
N THR A 58 -6.47 -3.08 -9.08
CA THR A 58 -6.93 -1.71 -8.82
C THR A 58 -5.86 -0.65 -9.14
N ASN A 59 -4.56 -0.98 -9.00
CA ASN A 59 -3.47 -0.09 -9.36
C ASN A 59 -3.27 0.00 -10.88
N VAL A 60 -3.38 -1.13 -11.60
CA VAL A 60 -3.35 -1.15 -13.07
C VAL A 60 -4.52 -0.35 -13.63
N TRP A 61 -5.72 -0.50 -13.06
CA TRP A 61 -6.87 0.33 -13.44
C TRP A 61 -6.54 1.82 -13.32
N GLN A 62 -6.02 2.27 -12.18
CA GLN A 62 -5.62 3.68 -11.99
C GLN A 62 -4.54 4.12 -12.96
N LEU A 63 -3.55 3.26 -13.23
CA LEU A 63 -2.45 3.51 -14.15
C LEU A 63 -2.95 3.78 -15.57
N VAL A 64 -3.89 2.99 -16.07
CA VAL A 64 -4.39 3.10 -17.46
C VAL A 64 -5.54 4.11 -17.61
N SER A 65 -6.06 4.67 -16.53
CA SER A 65 -7.21 5.59 -16.58
C SER A 65 -6.86 7.02 -17.04
N GLY A 66 -5.58 7.40 -17.08
CA GLY A 66 -5.16 8.74 -17.46
C GLY A 66 -4.54 8.84 -18.86
N PRO A 67 -4.43 10.05 -19.43
CA PRO A 67 -4.06 10.25 -20.83
C PRO A 67 -2.55 10.08 -21.12
N ASN A 68 -1.66 10.18 -20.12
CA ASN A 68 -0.22 10.41 -20.33
C ASN A 68 0.66 9.24 -19.87
N LEU A 69 0.19 8.00 -19.99
CA LEU A 69 0.86 6.81 -19.46
C LEU A 69 2.35 6.71 -19.87
N SER A 70 2.65 6.90 -21.16
CA SER A 70 4.02 6.81 -21.68
C SER A 70 4.96 7.85 -21.05
N THR A 71 4.47 9.08 -20.87
CA THR A 71 5.23 10.18 -20.26
C THR A 71 5.55 9.89 -18.80
N VAL A 72 4.56 9.42 -18.03
CA VAL A 72 4.73 9.05 -16.62
C VAL A 72 5.75 7.92 -16.47
N ILE A 73 5.66 6.87 -17.29
CA ILE A 73 6.62 5.76 -17.27
C ILE A 73 8.04 6.25 -17.61
N ARG A 74 8.20 7.03 -18.68
CA ARG A 74 9.52 7.53 -19.09
C ARG A 74 10.15 8.46 -18.06
N ARG A 75 9.36 9.22 -17.30
CA ARG A 75 9.86 10.09 -16.23
C ARG A 75 10.26 9.32 -14.97
N LEU A 76 9.48 8.29 -14.61
CA LEU A 76 9.60 7.60 -13.33
C LEU A 76 10.28 6.22 -13.40
N TRP A 77 10.73 5.76 -14.58
CA TRP A 77 11.40 4.46 -14.71
C TRP A 77 12.58 4.24 -13.72
N PRO A 78 13.42 5.24 -13.37
CA PRO A 78 14.53 5.02 -12.43
C PRO A 78 14.02 4.66 -11.03
N MET A 79 12.93 5.32 -10.60
CA MET A 79 12.25 5.00 -9.35
C MET A 79 11.68 3.59 -9.38
N MET A 80 11.07 3.17 -10.50
CA MET A 80 10.47 1.83 -10.63
C MET A 80 11.52 0.72 -10.54
N VAL A 81 12.66 0.89 -11.22
CA VAL A 81 13.78 -0.06 -11.12
C VAL A 81 14.32 -0.11 -9.69
N ALA A 82 14.49 1.03 -9.05
CA ALA A 82 14.96 1.10 -7.67
C ALA A 82 13.97 0.47 -6.67
N ILE A 83 12.66 0.60 -6.89
CA ILE A 83 11.63 -0.10 -6.10
C ILE A 83 11.85 -1.61 -6.17
N LEU A 84 12.05 -2.17 -7.36
CA LEU A 84 12.27 -3.62 -7.52
C LEU A 84 13.56 -4.06 -6.81
N ILE A 85 14.65 -3.30 -7.00
CA ILE A 85 15.94 -3.56 -6.35
C ILE A 85 15.82 -3.54 -4.82
N GLY A 86 15.01 -2.64 -4.25
CA GLY A 86 14.76 -2.61 -2.81
C GLY A 86 13.83 -3.72 -2.34
N THR A 87 12.72 -3.94 -3.05
CA THR A 87 11.61 -4.79 -2.60
C THR A 87 11.98 -6.26 -2.57
N ILE A 88 12.57 -6.77 -3.65
CA ILE A 88 12.83 -8.20 -3.81
C ILE A 88 13.73 -8.73 -2.68
N PRO A 89 14.93 -8.19 -2.42
CA PRO A 89 15.79 -8.71 -1.36
C PRO A 89 15.24 -8.46 0.05
N THR A 90 14.52 -7.35 0.29
CA THR A 90 13.96 -7.09 1.63
C THR A 90 12.68 -7.86 1.94
N SER A 91 12.06 -8.50 0.95
CA SER A 91 10.89 -9.34 1.15
C SER A 91 11.13 -10.55 2.06
N GLU A 92 12.40 -10.95 2.25
CA GLU A 92 12.80 -11.95 3.23
C GLU A 92 12.37 -11.55 4.65
N LEU A 93 12.50 -10.27 5.01
CA LEU A 93 12.16 -9.77 6.35
C LEU A 93 10.67 -9.91 6.65
N LEU A 94 9.82 -9.68 5.64
CA LEU A 94 8.40 -9.96 5.74
C LEU A 94 8.20 -11.47 5.82
N SER A 95 8.74 -12.23 4.86
CA SER A 95 8.59 -13.70 4.72
C SER A 95 9.04 -14.49 5.95
N ALA A 96 10.00 -13.97 6.73
CA ALA A 96 10.46 -14.58 7.97
C ALA A 96 9.37 -14.68 9.05
N ASP A 97 8.28 -13.90 8.91
CA ASP A 97 7.06 -13.93 9.74
C ASP A 97 7.35 -13.98 11.25
N THR A 98 8.32 -13.17 11.69
CA THR A 98 8.74 -13.12 13.08
C THR A 98 7.76 -12.30 13.93
N ALA A 99 7.82 -12.44 15.25
CA ALA A 99 7.06 -11.59 16.17
C ALA A 99 7.28 -10.07 15.95
N TRP A 100 8.43 -9.70 15.38
CA TRP A 100 8.80 -8.30 15.09
C TRP A 100 8.30 -7.78 13.75
N THR A 101 7.87 -8.66 12.83
CA THR A 101 7.38 -8.26 11.50
C THR A 101 6.11 -7.40 11.63
N GLY A 102 5.21 -7.75 12.57
CA GLY A 102 4.05 -6.92 12.92
C GLY A 102 4.44 -5.56 13.49
N SER A 103 5.44 -5.51 14.38
CA SER A 103 5.92 -4.25 14.92
C SER A 103 6.58 -3.35 13.89
N ALA A 104 7.35 -3.91 12.96
CA ALA A 104 7.96 -3.17 11.86
C ALA A 104 6.88 -2.52 10.98
N LEU A 105 5.84 -3.26 10.61
CA LEU A 105 4.66 -2.74 9.93
C LEU A 105 4.02 -1.60 10.75
N GLY A 106 3.77 -1.80 12.04
CA GLY A 106 3.21 -0.78 12.94
C GLY A 106 4.02 0.51 12.97
N CYS A 107 5.34 0.41 13.14
CA CYS A 107 6.27 1.54 13.10
C CYS A 107 6.21 2.30 11.78
N VAL A 108 6.16 1.60 10.64
CA VAL A 108 6.01 2.24 9.33
C VAL A 108 4.67 2.96 9.19
N LEU A 109 3.57 2.38 9.68
CA LEU A 109 2.25 3.03 9.68
C LEU A 109 2.23 4.30 10.55
N ILE A 110 2.85 4.26 11.73
CA ILE A 110 3.00 5.44 12.60
C ILE A 110 3.84 6.51 11.90
N ALA A 111 5.02 6.14 11.37
CA ALA A 111 5.91 7.06 10.67
C ALA A 111 5.20 7.71 9.47
N TYR A 112 4.44 6.93 8.71
CA TYR A 112 3.61 7.43 7.61
C TYR A 112 2.54 8.40 8.09
N ALA A 113 1.79 8.05 9.14
CA ALA A 113 0.74 8.89 9.72
C ALA A 113 1.30 10.23 10.20
N LEU A 114 2.36 10.22 11.00
CA LEU A 114 3.01 11.41 11.54
C LEU A 114 3.59 12.28 10.42
N TYR A 115 4.35 11.69 9.52
CA TYR A 115 4.94 12.44 8.41
C TYR A 115 3.87 13.09 7.54
N THR A 116 2.75 12.41 7.28
CA THR A 116 1.71 12.94 6.39
C THR A 116 0.79 13.95 7.09
N LEU A 117 0.60 13.84 8.41
CA LEU A 117 -0.21 14.78 9.19
C LEU A 117 0.54 16.09 9.46
N PHE A 118 1.84 16.02 9.74
CA PHE A 118 2.65 17.17 10.18
C PHE A 118 3.63 17.67 9.11
N GLY A 119 3.90 16.86 8.08
CA GLY A 119 4.83 17.21 7.01
C GLY A 119 4.30 18.34 6.14
N ARG A 120 5.21 19.24 5.76
CA ARG A 120 4.93 20.27 4.77
C ARG A 120 5.08 19.68 3.37
N GLN A 121 4.20 20.07 2.45
CA GLN A 121 4.34 19.69 1.05
C GLN A 121 5.55 20.43 0.48
N LEU A 122 6.65 19.71 0.30
CA LEU A 122 7.85 20.22 -0.35
C LEU A 122 7.64 20.20 -1.87
N SER A 123 8.32 21.09 -2.58
CA SER A 123 8.39 21.05 -4.05
C SER A 123 9.78 20.55 -4.43
N VAL A 124 9.87 19.49 -5.23
CA VAL A 124 11.15 18.98 -5.72
C VAL A 124 11.51 19.68 -7.02
N SER A 125 12.72 20.22 -7.09
CA SER A 125 13.22 20.84 -8.33
C SER A 125 13.52 19.78 -9.40
N PRO A 126 13.41 20.10 -10.71
CA PRO A 126 13.77 19.16 -11.78
C PRO A 126 15.21 18.64 -11.70
N ALA A 127 16.14 19.45 -11.21
CA ALA A 127 17.54 19.05 -11.02
C ALA A 127 17.70 17.99 -9.91
N SER A 128 16.95 18.16 -8.82
CA SER A 128 16.94 17.21 -7.69
C SER A 128 16.21 15.92 -8.04
N GLU A 129 15.20 15.97 -8.91
CA GLU A 129 14.38 14.82 -9.31
C GLU A 129 15.24 13.66 -9.84
N ARG A 130 16.28 13.95 -10.63
CA ARG A 130 17.16 12.93 -11.23
C ARG A 130 17.80 12.00 -10.20
N TRP A 131 18.10 12.51 -9.01
CA TRP A 131 18.70 11.75 -7.91
C TRP A 131 17.66 11.32 -6.87
N ALA A 132 16.67 12.17 -6.59
CA ALA A 132 15.61 11.87 -5.64
C ALA A 132 14.74 10.69 -6.11
N SER A 133 14.45 10.59 -7.41
CA SER A 133 13.61 9.54 -8.00
C SER A 133 14.11 8.12 -7.68
N PRO A 134 15.35 7.73 -8.03
CA PRO A 134 15.87 6.41 -7.67
C PRO A 134 16.06 6.22 -6.16
N MET A 135 16.45 7.25 -5.40
CA MET A 135 16.62 7.13 -3.94
C MET A 135 15.28 6.87 -3.24
N VAL A 136 14.24 7.62 -3.58
CA VAL A 136 12.88 7.41 -3.09
C VAL A 136 12.36 6.05 -3.53
N GLY A 137 12.65 5.64 -4.77
CA GLY A 137 12.29 4.32 -5.27
C GLY A 137 12.92 3.21 -4.43
N LEU A 138 14.22 3.30 -4.16
CA LEU A 138 14.93 2.33 -3.32
C LEU A 138 14.34 2.27 -1.91
N LEU A 139 14.19 3.42 -1.23
CA LEU A 139 13.61 3.48 0.12
C LEU A 139 12.18 2.93 0.14
N THR A 140 11.38 3.24 -0.87
CA THR A 140 10.02 2.70 -1.00
C THR A 140 10.08 1.19 -1.17
N GLY A 141 11.02 0.69 -1.97
CA GLY A 141 11.23 -0.73 -2.18
C GLY A 141 11.63 -1.44 -0.89
N LEU A 142 12.60 -0.91 -0.14
CA LEU A 142 13.03 -1.48 1.14
C LEU A 142 11.86 -1.58 2.14
N VAL A 143 11.06 -0.51 2.26
CA VAL A 143 9.87 -0.49 3.12
C VAL A 143 8.81 -1.47 2.62
N THR A 144 8.58 -1.51 1.31
CA THR A 144 7.62 -2.40 0.66
C THR A 144 7.96 -3.87 0.91
N GLY A 145 9.21 -4.28 0.69
CA GLY A 145 9.63 -5.66 0.91
C GLY A 145 9.56 -6.03 2.38
N ALA A 146 10.04 -5.16 3.27
CA ALA A 146 10.07 -5.46 4.70
C ALA A 146 8.69 -5.49 5.38
N THR A 147 7.70 -4.74 4.86
CA THR A 147 6.43 -4.53 5.58
C THR A 147 5.15 -4.66 4.75
N GLY A 148 5.24 -4.72 3.42
CA GLY A 148 4.09 -4.67 2.52
C GLY A 148 3.45 -3.29 2.37
N VAL A 149 4.06 -2.21 2.90
CA VAL A 149 3.54 -0.84 2.81
C VAL A 149 4.18 -0.10 1.63
N PHE A 150 3.35 0.40 0.69
CA PHE A 150 3.86 0.99 -0.56
C PHE A 150 3.92 2.53 -0.53
N VAL A 151 3.35 3.16 0.51
CA VAL A 151 3.03 4.59 0.48
C VAL A 151 4.18 5.50 0.85
N VAL A 152 5.18 5.03 1.61
CA VAL A 152 6.30 5.87 2.09
C VAL A 152 7.62 5.34 1.56
N PRO A 153 8.53 6.22 1.08
CA PRO A 153 8.38 7.66 0.83
C PRO A 153 7.75 8.03 -0.54
N ALA A 154 7.30 7.07 -1.35
CA ALA A 154 6.80 7.31 -2.70
C ALA A 154 5.67 8.35 -2.80
N VAL A 155 4.63 8.28 -1.95
CA VAL A 155 3.47 9.16 -2.08
C VAL A 155 3.82 10.64 -1.87
N PRO A 156 4.47 11.03 -0.75
CA PRO A 156 4.88 12.42 -0.57
C PRO A 156 5.79 12.93 -1.69
N TYR A 157 6.70 12.08 -2.16
CA TYR A 157 7.57 12.42 -3.27
C TYR A 157 6.77 12.69 -4.56
N LEU A 158 5.88 11.80 -4.97
CA LEU A 158 5.07 12.01 -6.17
C LEU A 158 4.16 13.25 -6.04
N GLN A 159 3.65 13.53 -4.84
CA GLN A 159 2.91 14.76 -4.53
C GLN A 159 3.76 16.04 -4.59
N SER A 160 5.09 15.92 -4.49
CA SER A 160 6.05 17.04 -4.56
C SER A 160 6.51 17.39 -5.97
N LEU A 161 6.19 16.55 -6.97
CA LEU A 161 6.65 16.70 -8.36
C LEU A 161 5.81 17.70 -9.20
N GLY A 162 4.79 18.32 -8.60
CA GLY A 162 3.91 19.25 -9.30
C GLY A 162 3.10 18.62 -10.43
N LEU A 163 2.82 17.31 -10.34
CA LEU A 163 2.04 16.58 -11.33
C LEU A 163 0.59 17.10 -11.37
N SER A 164 -0.01 17.07 -12.56
CA SER A 164 -1.45 17.24 -12.69
C SER A 164 -2.19 16.16 -11.90
N ARG A 165 -3.47 16.38 -11.60
CA ARG A 165 -4.26 15.40 -10.83
C ARG A 165 -4.27 14.02 -11.50
N ASP A 166 -4.42 13.98 -12.81
CA ASP A 166 -4.49 12.71 -13.55
C ASP A 166 -3.11 12.04 -13.62
N ASP A 167 -2.05 12.80 -13.89
CA ASP A 167 -0.68 12.27 -13.91
C ASP A 167 -0.26 11.75 -12.52
N LEU A 168 -0.69 12.42 -11.44
CA LEU A 168 -0.44 11.96 -10.07
C LEU A 168 -1.12 10.63 -9.79
N VAL A 169 -2.40 10.47 -10.19
CA VAL A 169 -3.12 9.19 -10.04
C VAL A 169 -2.45 8.09 -10.85
N GLN A 170 -2.00 8.39 -12.08
CA GLN A 170 -1.24 7.44 -12.90
C GLN A 170 0.10 7.08 -12.27
N ALA A 171 0.85 8.06 -11.75
CA ALA A 171 2.14 7.84 -11.11
C ALA A 171 2.02 6.99 -9.84
N LEU A 172 0.97 7.22 -9.04
CA LEU A 172 0.64 6.37 -7.88
C LEU A 172 0.28 4.95 -8.33
N GLY A 173 -0.57 4.81 -9.35
CA GLY A 173 -0.91 3.53 -9.95
C GLY A 173 0.32 2.78 -10.46
N LEU A 174 1.25 3.46 -11.12
CA LEU A 174 2.51 2.90 -11.61
C LEU A 174 3.36 2.40 -10.45
N SER A 175 3.64 3.27 -9.47
CA SER A 175 4.48 2.94 -8.32
C SER A 175 3.93 1.77 -7.54
N PHE A 176 2.63 1.76 -7.22
CA PHE A 176 2.03 0.67 -6.46
C PHE A 176 1.90 -0.62 -7.27
N THR A 177 1.72 -0.54 -8.58
CA THR A 177 1.76 -1.73 -9.46
C THR A 177 3.14 -2.37 -9.41
N VAL A 178 4.20 -1.57 -9.60
CA VAL A 178 5.58 -2.07 -9.56
C VAL A 178 5.96 -2.60 -8.16
N SER A 179 5.56 -1.91 -7.08
CA SER A 179 5.70 -2.41 -5.71
C SER A 179 4.99 -3.75 -5.50
N THR A 180 3.76 -3.90 -6.02
CA THR A 180 2.99 -5.15 -5.91
C THR A 180 3.69 -6.28 -6.67
N ILE A 181 4.21 -6.01 -7.87
CA ILE A 181 4.99 -6.98 -8.67
C ILE A 181 6.25 -7.38 -7.91
N GLY A 182 7.03 -6.41 -7.42
CA GLY A 182 8.26 -6.66 -6.67
C GLY A 182 8.01 -7.50 -5.43
N LEU A 183 6.95 -7.18 -4.68
CA LEU A 183 6.56 -7.93 -3.49
C LEU A 183 6.10 -9.35 -3.86
N SER A 184 5.33 -9.50 -4.93
CA SER A 184 4.88 -10.82 -5.41
C SER A 184 6.07 -11.70 -5.79
N ILE A 185 7.05 -11.14 -6.51
CA ILE A 185 8.29 -11.85 -6.88
C ILE A 185 9.07 -12.25 -5.62
N GLY A 186 9.24 -11.31 -4.69
CA GLY A 186 9.96 -11.55 -3.45
C GLY A 186 9.34 -12.66 -2.60
N LEU A 187 8.04 -12.55 -2.31
CA LEU A 187 7.31 -13.58 -1.56
C LEU A 187 7.31 -14.94 -2.27
N ALA A 188 7.21 -14.96 -3.60
CA ALA A 188 7.32 -16.19 -4.38
C ALA A 188 8.71 -16.83 -4.24
N ALA A 189 9.78 -16.02 -4.32
CA ALA A 189 11.16 -16.48 -4.20
C ALA A 189 11.45 -17.12 -2.83
N HIS A 190 10.78 -16.65 -1.77
CA HIS A 190 10.87 -17.21 -0.43
C HIS A 190 9.81 -18.29 -0.13
N GLY A 191 9.07 -18.77 -1.14
CA GLY A 191 8.07 -19.84 -0.97
C GLY A 191 6.84 -19.44 -0.14
N SER A 192 6.61 -18.15 0.06
CA SER A 192 5.56 -17.61 0.94
C SER A 192 4.19 -17.42 0.25
N ILE A 193 4.06 -17.79 -1.03
CA ILE A 193 2.81 -17.72 -1.80
C ILE A 193 2.23 -19.13 -2.01
N GLY A 194 1.11 -19.42 -1.35
CA GLY A 194 0.33 -20.64 -1.57
C GLY A 194 -0.83 -20.44 -2.55
N PHE A 195 -1.17 -21.48 -3.33
CA PHE A 195 -2.30 -21.45 -4.29
C PHE A 195 -3.65 -21.08 -3.64
N GLY A 196 -3.93 -21.56 -2.43
CA GLY A 196 -5.14 -21.20 -1.67
C GLY A 196 -5.23 -19.71 -1.36
N ASN A 197 -4.11 -19.06 -1.05
CA ASN A 197 -4.05 -17.63 -0.79
C ASN A 197 -4.31 -16.81 -2.06
N LEU A 198 -3.84 -17.28 -3.23
CA LEU A 198 -4.11 -16.61 -4.51
C LEU A 198 -5.58 -16.69 -4.91
N ALA A 199 -6.22 -17.85 -4.74
CA ALA A 199 -7.66 -18.00 -5.02
C ALA A 199 -8.49 -17.06 -4.12
N LEU A 200 -8.17 -17.01 -2.82
CA LEU A 200 -8.85 -16.10 -1.90
C LEU A 200 -8.53 -14.63 -2.21
N SER A 201 -7.29 -14.30 -2.58
CA SER A 201 -6.90 -12.96 -3.06
C SER A 201 -7.72 -12.53 -4.27
N ALA A 202 -7.98 -13.44 -5.22
CA ALA A 202 -8.81 -13.13 -6.38
C ALA A 202 -10.25 -12.77 -6.00
N VAL A 203 -10.83 -13.45 -4.99
CA VAL A 203 -12.16 -13.11 -4.46
C VAL A 203 -12.19 -11.69 -3.89
N ALA A 204 -11.08 -11.19 -3.34
CA ALA A 204 -10.99 -9.82 -2.83
C ALA A 204 -11.04 -8.73 -3.91
N ILE A 205 -10.88 -9.06 -5.21
CA ILE A 205 -11.03 -8.08 -6.29
C ILE A 205 -12.41 -7.42 -6.24
N ALA A 206 -13.48 -8.23 -6.10
CA ALA A 206 -14.85 -7.72 -6.10
C ALA A 206 -15.12 -6.70 -4.97
N PRO A 207 -14.89 -7.01 -3.68
CA PRO A 207 -15.08 -6.03 -2.61
C PRO A 207 -14.13 -4.84 -2.74
N ALA A 208 -12.88 -5.03 -3.19
CA ALA A 208 -11.94 -3.93 -3.40
C ALA A 208 -12.45 -2.94 -4.46
N LEU A 209 -12.96 -3.42 -5.59
CA LEU A 209 -13.52 -2.59 -6.66
C LEU A 209 -14.83 -1.91 -6.23
N VAL A 210 -15.72 -2.63 -5.55
CA VAL A 210 -16.96 -2.04 -5.01
C VAL A 210 -16.63 -0.92 -4.02
N GLY A 211 -15.71 -1.17 -3.10
CA GLY A 211 -15.21 -0.16 -2.18
C GLY A 211 -14.63 1.04 -2.93
N MET A 212 -13.77 0.81 -3.92
CA MET A 212 -13.14 1.87 -4.71
C MET A 212 -14.16 2.73 -5.45
N TRP A 213 -15.17 2.12 -6.07
CA TRP A 213 -16.26 2.84 -6.73
C TRP A 213 -17.09 3.68 -5.74
N ALA A 214 -17.45 3.09 -4.59
CA ALA A 214 -18.16 3.80 -3.52
C ALA A 214 -17.35 4.99 -2.99
N GLY A 215 -16.04 4.80 -2.78
CA GLY A 215 -15.12 5.85 -2.34
C GLY A 215 -14.97 6.99 -3.35
N GLN A 216 -14.88 6.66 -4.65
CA GLN A 216 -14.85 7.67 -5.72
C GLN A 216 -16.13 8.51 -5.73
N THR A 217 -17.29 7.86 -5.58
CA THR A 217 -18.58 8.55 -5.50
C THR A 217 -18.68 9.42 -4.25
N LEU A 218 -18.25 8.89 -3.10
CA LEU A 218 -18.27 9.58 -1.81
C LEU A 218 -17.35 10.80 -1.80
N ARG A 219 -16.20 10.75 -2.49
CA ARG A 219 -15.24 11.86 -2.60
C ARG A 219 -15.87 13.17 -3.05
N HIS A 220 -16.92 13.12 -3.86
CA HIS A 220 -17.65 14.31 -4.33
C HIS A 220 -18.55 14.95 -3.25
N ARG A 221 -18.80 14.24 -2.14
CA ARG A 221 -19.70 14.67 -1.06
C ARG A 221 -18.98 15.02 0.25
N ILE A 222 -17.67 14.78 0.34
CA ILE A 222 -16.90 14.99 1.57
C ILE A 222 -15.63 15.80 1.31
N SER A 223 -15.11 16.47 2.35
CA SER A 223 -13.81 17.12 2.27
C SER A 223 -12.68 16.08 2.17
N PRO A 224 -11.91 16.05 1.07
CA PRO A 224 -10.81 15.10 0.93
C PRO A 224 -9.73 15.28 2.00
N VAL A 225 -9.54 16.51 2.48
CA VAL A 225 -8.57 16.84 3.53
C VAL A 225 -9.01 16.28 4.87
N ALA A 226 -10.29 16.46 5.24
CA ALA A 226 -10.82 15.92 6.49
C ALA A 226 -10.80 14.38 6.48
N PHE A 227 -11.19 13.77 5.37
CA PHE A 227 -11.13 12.31 5.22
C PHE A 227 -9.70 11.79 5.35
N ARG A 228 -8.74 12.41 4.64
CA ARG A 228 -7.32 12.03 4.72
C ARG A 228 -6.80 12.15 6.16
N ARG A 229 -7.14 13.21 6.89
CA ARG A 229 -6.74 13.38 8.30
C ARG A 229 -7.30 12.28 9.19
N GLY A 230 -8.61 12.00 9.10
CA GLY A 230 -9.24 10.91 9.84
C GLY A 230 -8.62 9.55 9.53
N PHE A 231 -8.40 9.26 8.25
CA PHE A 231 -7.72 8.05 7.79
C PHE A 231 -6.32 7.88 8.41
N LEU A 232 -5.50 8.94 8.40
CA LEU A 232 -4.15 8.89 8.96
C LEU A 232 -4.16 8.70 10.48
N ILE A 233 -5.12 9.29 11.19
CA ILE A 233 -5.31 9.05 12.63
C ILE A 233 -5.64 7.58 12.88
N CYS A 234 -6.60 7.00 12.14
CA CYS A 234 -6.96 5.59 12.29
C CYS A 234 -5.79 4.65 11.99
N ILE A 235 -5.04 4.89 10.91
CA ILE A 235 -3.85 4.09 10.59
C ILE A 235 -2.73 4.29 11.61
N GLY A 236 -2.57 5.49 12.18
CA GLY A 236 -1.61 5.74 13.25
C GLY A 236 -1.95 4.95 14.52
N LEU A 237 -3.23 4.92 14.91
CA LEU A 237 -3.70 4.13 16.06
C LEU A 237 -3.54 2.62 15.81
N LEU A 238 -3.88 2.15 14.61
CA LEU A 238 -3.66 0.76 14.21
C LEU A 238 -2.18 0.39 14.21
N GLY A 239 -1.33 1.31 13.73
CA GLY A 239 0.12 1.15 13.77
C GLY A 239 0.65 1.08 15.20
N ALA A 240 0.09 1.85 16.13
CA ALA A 240 0.45 1.78 17.55
C ALA A 240 0.07 0.44 18.18
N GLU A 241 -1.10 -0.11 17.88
CA GLU A 241 -1.50 -1.45 18.33
C GLU A 241 -0.51 -2.51 17.81
N LEU A 242 -0.22 -2.51 16.51
CA LEU A 242 0.71 -3.47 15.90
C LEU A 242 2.15 -3.34 16.44
N ALA A 243 2.62 -2.11 16.65
CA ALA A 243 3.95 -1.82 17.19
C ALA A 243 4.11 -2.35 18.63
N LEU A 244 3.08 -2.16 19.45
CA LEU A 244 3.11 -2.50 20.87
C LEU A 244 2.76 -3.97 21.14
N ARG A 245 2.06 -4.66 20.23
CA ARG A 245 1.54 -6.03 20.44
C ARG A 245 2.54 -7.01 21.06
N PRO A 246 3.83 -7.09 20.66
CA PRO A 246 4.76 -8.05 21.24
C PRO A 246 5.05 -7.85 22.74
N PHE A 247 4.86 -6.63 23.27
CA PHE A 247 5.15 -6.32 24.67
C PHE A 247 4.06 -6.79 25.65
N TRP A 248 2.89 -7.20 25.14
CA TRP A 248 1.73 -7.58 25.98
C TRP A 248 1.27 -9.02 25.69
N GLN A 249 1.83 -9.66 24.65
CA GLN A 249 1.57 -11.06 24.28
C GLN A 249 2.75 -12.00 24.59
N GLY A 250 3.87 -11.47 25.08
CA GLY A 250 5.03 -12.23 25.58
C GLY A 250 5.01 -12.35 27.10
#